data_AF-V7EP11-F1
#
_entry.id   AF-V7EP11-F1
#
_cell.length_a   1.000
_cell.length_b   1.000
_cell.length_c   1.000
_cell.angle_alpha   90.00
_cell.angle_beta   90.00
_cell.angle_gamma   90.00
#
_symmetry.space_group_name_H-M   'P 1'
#
loop_
_entity.id
_entity.type
_entity.pdbx_description
1 polymer ?
#
loop_
_entity_poly.entity_id
_entity_poly.type
_entity_poly.pdbx_seq_one_letter_code
_entity_poly.pdbx_strand_id
1 'polypeptide(L)'
;MHREIYLTQNRPTITRLVAEVHSRCAQAKVPLPDRRTVVARVRAIPERLRAVRRGDGNALKAVTATPGELVARRPLEIVQIDHTQVDVTVVDEEHRQPLPGRPWLTLRSISSRGW
;
A
#
# COMPACT_ATOMS: atom_id res chain seq x y z
N MET A 1 -24.60 -8.65 -2.38
CA MET A 1 -24.47 -9.23 -1.01
C MET A 1 -23.03 -9.38 -0.51
N HIS A 2 -22.26 -10.44 -0.84
CA HIS A 2 -20.91 -10.63 -0.24
C HIS A 2 -19.89 -9.53 -0.62
N ARG A 3 -20.00 -8.94 -1.83
CA ARG A 3 -19.13 -7.86 -2.31
C ARG A 3 -19.34 -6.55 -1.55
N GLU A 4 -20.58 -6.18 -1.23
CA GLU A 4 -20.90 -4.95 -0.49
C GLU A 4 -20.33 -4.97 0.94
N ILE A 5 -20.35 -6.13 1.59
CA ILE A 5 -19.83 -6.29 2.96
C ILE A 5 -18.29 -6.26 2.96
N TYR A 6 -17.66 -6.95 2.00
CA TYR A 6 -16.21 -7.15 1.97
C TYR A 6 -15.41 -5.97 1.38
N LEU A 7 -16.02 -5.21 0.46
CA LEU A 7 -15.39 -4.08 -0.23
C LEU A 7 -15.67 -2.75 0.48
N THR A 8 -15.37 -2.73 1.78
CA THR A 8 -15.46 -1.53 2.62
C THR A 8 -14.08 -1.13 3.14
N GLN A 9 -13.91 0.15 3.48
CA GLN A 9 -12.66 0.68 4.04
C GLN A 9 -12.26 0.00 5.35
N ASN A 10 -13.23 -0.48 6.13
CA ASN A 10 -13.00 -1.12 7.43
C ASN A 10 -12.43 -2.56 7.33
N ARG A 11 -12.21 -3.07 6.11
CA ARG A 11 -11.53 -4.36 5.79
C ARG A 11 -11.95 -5.52 6.72
N PRO A 12 -13.24 -5.90 6.76
CA PRO A 12 -13.69 -6.95 7.64
C PRO A 12 -12.98 -8.28 7.36
N THR A 13 -12.71 -9.04 8.42
CA THR A 13 -12.10 -10.37 8.32
C THR A 13 -13.00 -11.33 7.54
N ILE A 14 -12.41 -12.36 6.95
CA ILE A 14 -13.16 -13.42 6.25
C ILE A 14 -14.16 -14.09 7.18
N THR A 15 -13.82 -14.31 8.45
CA THR A 15 -14.71 -14.91 9.45
C THR A 15 -15.95 -14.05 9.65
N ARG A 16 -15.78 -12.73 9.82
CA ARG A 16 -16.91 -11.79 9.95
C ARG A 16 -17.76 -11.76 8.67
N LEU A 17 -17.13 -11.77 7.50
CA LEU A 17 -17.85 -11.83 6.23
C LEU A 17 -18.70 -13.10 6.11
N VAL A 18 -18.16 -14.27 6.49
CA VAL A 18 -18.87 -15.55 6.43
C VAL A 18 -20.07 -15.53 7.38
N ALA A 19 -19.89 -15.08 8.62
CA ALA A 19 -20.97 -14.97 9.59
C ALA A 19 -22.11 -14.05 9.09
N GLU A 20 -21.77 -12.90 8.51
CA GLU A 20 -22.74 -11.97 7.94
C GLU A 20 -23.46 -12.56 6.72
N VAL A 21 -22.74 -13.27 5.85
CA VAL A 21 -23.33 -13.95 4.69
C VAL A 21 -24.31 -15.03 5.16
N HIS A 22 -23.95 -15.83 6.17
CA HIS A 22 -24.82 -16.86 6.74
C HIS A 22 -26.07 -16.26 7.38
N SER A 23 -25.93 -15.19 8.16
CA SER A 23 -27.04 -14.48 8.79
C SER A 23 -28.08 -14.03 7.76
N ARG A 24 -27.63 -13.38 6.67
CA ARG A 24 -28.52 -12.93 5.60
C ARG A 24 -29.14 -14.07 4.80
N CYS A 25 -28.39 -15.15 4.55
CA CYS A 25 -28.92 -16.34 3.89
C CYS A 25 -30.02 -17.01 4.72
N ALA A 26 -29.85 -17.09 6.04
CA ALA A 26 -30.84 -17.62 6.96
C ALA A 26 -32.13 -16.77 6.97
N GLN A 27 -32.00 -15.44 7.02
CA GLN A 27 -33.14 -14.52 6.93
C GLN A 27 -33.90 -14.67 5.60
N ALA A 28 -33.18 -14.87 4.50
CA ALA A 28 -33.75 -15.06 3.17
C ALA A 28 -34.23 -16.51 2.90
N LYS A 29 -34.09 -17.43 3.87
CA LYS A 29 -34.45 -18.86 3.75
C LYS A 29 -33.78 -19.56 2.56
N VAL A 30 -32.55 -19.19 2.23
CA VAL A 30 -31.76 -19.83 1.16
C VAL A 30 -30.63 -20.70 1.75
N PRO A 31 -30.13 -21.71 1.00
CA PRO A 31 -29.05 -22.57 1.46
C PRO A 31 -27.79 -21.79 1.85
N LEU A 32 -27.20 -22.14 2.99
CA LEU A 32 -25.98 -21.50 3.47
C LEU A 32 -24.78 -21.93 2.60
N PRO A 33 -24.00 -20.98 2.06
CA PRO A 33 -22.80 -21.32 1.32
C PRO A 33 -21.70 -21.82 2.28
N ASP A 34 -20.92 -22.81 1.84
CA ASP A 34 -19.71 -23.21 2.57
C ASP A 34 -18.69 -22.05 2.67
N ARG A 35 -17.88 -22.06 3.72
CA ARG A 35 -16.80 -21.07 3.92
C ARG A 35 -15.87 -21.00 2.71
N ARG A 36 -15.51 -22.14 2.11
CA ARG A 36 -14.65 -22.19 0.91
C ARG A 36 -15.28 -21.46 -0.26
N THR A 37 -16.59 -21.59 -0.44
CA THR A 37 -17.35 -20.90 -1.50
C THR A 37 -17.29 -19.38 -1.32
N VAL A 38 -17.42 -18.89 -0.09
CA VAL A 38 -17.31 -17.45 0.21
C VAL A 38 -15.89 -16.95 -0.06
N VAL A 39 -14.86 -17.69 0.38
CA VAL A 39 -13.45 -17.34 0.13
C VAL A 39 -13.11 -17.33 -1.36
N ALA A 40 -13.58 -18.33 -2.12
CA ALA A 40 -13.36 -18.38 -3.55
C ALA A 40 -13.96 -17.17 -4.27
N ARG A 41 -15.20 -16.79 -3.91
CA ARG A 41 -15.88 -15.60 -4.45
C ARG A 41 -15.16 -14.30 -4.12
N VAL A 42 -14.58 -14.20 -2.92
CA VAL A 42 -13.74 -13.06 -2.51
C VAL A 42 -12.46 -12.98 -3.32
N ARG A 43 -11.78 -14.12 -3.53
CA ARG A 43 -10.54 -14.19 -4.33
C ARG A 43 -10.76 -13.87 -5.80
N ALA A 44 -11.95 -14.18 -6.33
CA ALA A 44 -12.33 -13.83 -7.69
C ALA A 44 -12.60 -12.33 -7.89
N ILE A 45 -12.57 -11.50 -6.85
CA ILE A 45 -12.72 -10.04 -7.00
C ILE A 45 -11.40 -9.46 -7.53
N PRO A 46 -11.41 -8.72 -8.66
CA PRO A 46 -10.22 -8.09 -9.21
C PRO A 46 -9.49 -7.23 -8.18
N GLU A 47 -8.16 -7.35 -8.13
CA GLU A 47 -7.34 -6.66 -7.15
C GLU A 47 -7.44 -5.14 -7.25
N ARG A 48 -7.45 -4.61 -8.48
CA ARG A 48 -7.71 -3.18 -8.74
C ARG A 48 -9.02 -2.70 -8.13
N LEU A 49 -10.10 -3.46 -8.28
CA LEU A 49 -11.40 -3.10 -7.72
C LEU A 49 -11.35 -3.10 -6.18
N ARG A 50 -10.64 -4.06 -5.58
CA ARG A 50 -10.42 -4.10 -4.12
C ARG A 50 -9.63 -2.88 -3.64
N ALA A 51 -8.55 -2.52 -4.32
CA ALA A 51 -7.71 -1.39 -3.96
C ALA A 51 -8.48 -0.06 -4.03
N VAL A 52 -9.21 0.18 -5.12
CA VAL A 52 -10.05 1.39 -5.30
C VAL A 52 -11.12 1.48 -4.21
N ARG A 53 -11.89 0.42 -3.99
CA ARG A 53 -13.00 0.43 -3.01
C ARG A 53 -12.52 0.58 -1.56
N ARG A 54 -11.29 0.15 -1.26
CA ARG A 54 -10.70 0.24 0.09
C ARG A 54 -9.86 1.50 0.32
N GLY A 55 -9.69 2.35 -0.70
CA GLY A 55 -8.80 3.50 -0.62
C GLY A 55 -7.34 3.12 -0.39
N ASP A 56 -6.93 1.92 -0.83
CA ASP A 56 -5.56 1.44 -0.63
C ASP A 56 -4.66 1.95 -1.77
N GLY A 57 -4.04 3.11 -1.53
CA GLY A 57 -3.17 3.75 -2.52
C GLY A 57 -1.95 2.90 -2.91
N ASN A 58 -1.40 2.13 -1.98
CA ASN A 58 -0.24 1.27 -2.24
C ASN A 58 -0.64 0.06 -3.08
N ALA A 59 -1.72 -0.63 -2.71
CA ALA A 59 -2.25 -1.73 -3.52
C ALA A 59 -2.69 -1.24 -4.91
N LEU A 60 -3.24 -0.03 -5.02
CA LEU A 60 -3.62 0.55 -6.30
C LEU A 60 -2.40 0.82 -7.17
N LYS A 61 -1.33 1.42 -6.62
CA LYS A 61 -0.06 1.62 -7.33
C LYS A 61 0.53 0.30 -7.82
N ALA A 62 0.52 -0.74 -6.98
CA ALA A 62 1.07 -2.05 -7.32
C ALA A 62 0.37 -2.71 -8.53
N VAL A 63 -0.92 -2.47 -8.72
CA VAL A 63 -1.71 -3.02 -9.83
C VAL A 63 -1.94 -2.03 -10.98
N THR A 64 -1.44 -0.80 -10.84
CA THR A 64 -1.56 0.22 -11.89
C THR A 64 -0.27 0.22 -12.69
N ALA A 65 -0.37 -0.08 -13.98
CA ALA A 65 0.75 0.08 -14.88
C ALA A 65 1.20 1.55 -14.87
N THR A 66 2.50 1.79 -14.75
CA THR A 66 3.11 3.11 -14.91
C THR A 66 3.82 3.13 -16.25
N PRO A 67 3.12 3.42 -17.36
CA PRO A 67 3.74 3.42 -18.68
C PRO A 67 4.69 4.61 -18.82
N GLY A 68 5.87 4.37 -19.40
CA GLY A 68 6.93 5.35 -19.61
C GLY A 68 8.22 4.97 -18.92
N GLU A 69 9.36 5.33 -19.54
CA GLU A 69 10.69 5.14 -18.97
C GLU A 69 11.30 6.50 -18.64
N LEU A 70 11.97 6.61 -17.48
CA LEU A 70 12.72 7.81 -17.11
C LEU A 70 14.16 7.68 -17.64
N VAL A 71 14.40 8.13 -18.87
CA VAL A 71 15.70 7.97 -19.54
C VAL A 71 16.50 9.27 -19.53
N ALA A 72 17.72 9.24 -18.97
CA ALA A 72 18.73 10.28 -19.17
C ALA A 72 19.57 9.96 -20.42
N ARG A 73 19.72 10.92 -21.33
CA ARG A 73 20.48 10.86 -22.59
C ARG A 73 21.86 11.51 -22.50
N ARG A 74 22.09 12.36 -21.51
CA ARG A 74 23.37 13.06 -21.28
C ARG A 74 23.62 13.26 -19.77
N PRO A 75 24.89 13.35 -19.33
CA PRO A 75 25.21 13.59 -17.92
C PRO A 75 24.50 14.82 -17.36
N LEU A 76 24.05 14.74 -16.11
CA LEU A 76 23.31 15.79 -15.39
C LEU A 76 21.95 16.16 -15.98
N GLU A 77 21.44 15.44 -16.97
CA GLU A 77 20.08 15.66 -17.51
C GLU A 77 19.01 15.40 -16.46
N ILE A 78 19.23 14.40 -15.60
CA ILE A 78 18.35 14.07 -14.49
C ILE A 78 19.19 14.02 -13.22
N VAL A 79 18.79 14.84 -12.26
CA VAL A 79 19.39 14.94 -10.94
C VAL A 79 18.28 14.75 -9.93
N GLN A 80 18.44 13.77 -9.05
CA GLN A 80 17.53 13.57 -7.93
C GLN A 80 18.20 14.09 -6.67
N ILE A 81 17.50 14.95 -5.94
CA ILE A 81 17.93 15.50 -4.66
C ILE A 81 16.92 15.05 -3.62
N ASP A 82 17.39 14.22 -2.69
CA ASP A 82 16.58 13.73 -1.59
C ASP A 82 16.99 14.44 -0.30
N HIS A 83 15.99 14.85 0.49
CA HIS A 83 16.19 15.44 1.81
C HIS A 83 15.49 14.55 2.84
N THR A 84 16.26 13.78 3.58
CA THR A 84 15.75 12.72 4.46
C THR A 84 16.19 12.98 5.88
N GLN A 85 15.24 13.05 6.81
CA GLN A 85 15.56 13.06 8.23
C GLN A 85 16.06 11.66 8.62
N VAL A 86 17.28 11.58 9.14
CA VAL A 86 17.91 10.30 9.49
C VAL A 86 17.81 10.03 10.99
N ASP A 87 17.63 8.77 11.36
CA ASP A 87 17.51 8.35 12.76
C ASP A 87 18.90 8.14 13.39
N VAL A 88 19.65 9.23 13.52
CA VAL A 88 20.93 9.27 14.23
C VAL A 88 20.95 10.43 15.21
N THR A 89 21.67 10.25 16.32
CA THR A 89 21.97 11.33 17.26
C THR A 89 23.35 11.88 16.92
N VAL A 90 23.43 13.16 16.58
CA VAL A 90 24.71 13.84 16.38
C VAL A 90 25.23 14.27 17.74
N VAL A 91 26.52 14.08 17.98
CA VAL A 91 27.18 14.43 19.24
C VAL A 91 28.25 15.47 18.94
N ASP A 92 28.29 16.53 19.74
CA ASP A 92 29.34 17.54 19.69
C ASP A 92 30.73 16.92 19.90
N GLU A 93 31.73 17.40 19.17
CA GLU A 93 33.08 16.83 19.18
C GLU A 93 33.80 17.15 20.49
N GLU A 94 33.65 18.39 21.00
CA GLU A 94 34.38 18.89 22.17
C GLU A 94 33.79 18.38 23.49
N HIS A 95 32.49 18.59 23.72
CA HIS A 95 31.82 18.30 24.99
C HIS A 95 31.14 16.94 25.01
N ARG A 96 31.13 16.20 23.88
CA ARG A 96 30.48 14.89 23.72
C ARG A 96 28.99 14.90 24.10
N GLN A 97 28.33 16.05 23.98
CA GLN A 97 26.91 16.22 24.27
C GLN A 97 26.07 16.03 22.99
N PRO A 98 24.88 15.41 23.08
CA PRO A 98 24.00 15.24 21.92
C PRO A 98 23.44 16.59 21.46
N LEU A 99 23.54 16.86 20.16
CA LEU A 99 22.82 17.98 19.55
C LEU A 99 21.30 17.70 19.59
N PRO A 100 20.46 18.70 19.88
CA PRO A 100 19.02 18.51 19.93
C PRO A 100 18.43 18.11 18.57
N GLY A 101 17.62 17.04 18.56
CA GLY A 101 16.82 16.62 17.40
C GLY A 101 17.46 15.54 16.52
N ARG A 102 16.90 15.38 15.32
CA ARG A 102 17.38 14.45 14.28
C ARG A 102 17.85 15.25 13.07
N PRO A 103 19.06 14.97 12.55
CA PRO A 103 19.60 15.76 11.46
C PRO A 103 18.90 15.41 10.13
N TRP A 104 18.98 16.34 9.20
CA TRP A 104 18.55 16.15 7.83
C TRP A 104 19.75 15.85 6.93
N LEU A 105 19.67 14.79 6.15
CA LEU A 105 20.67 14.40 5.17
C LEU A 105 20.18 14.82 3.77
N THR A 106 21.00 15.57 3.05
CA THR A 106 20.77 15.89 1.64
C THR A 106 21.67 15.02 0.77
N LEU A 107 21.08 14.22 -0.11
CA LEU A 107 21.81 13.38 -1.06
C LEU A 107 21.48 13.80 -2.49
N ARG A 108 22.47 13.71 -3.38
CA ARG A 108 22.29 13.96 -4.81
C ARG A 108 22.72 12.75 -5.60
N SER A 109 21.82 12.21 -6.40
CA SER A 109 22.11 11.14 -7.35
C SER A 109 22.00 11.64 -8.79
N ILE A 110 22.89 11.16 -9.66
CA ILE A 110 22.90 11.46 -11.09
C ILE A 110 22.50 10.19 -11.82
N SER A 111 21.42 10.24 -12.59
CA SER A 111 21.08 9.15 -13.50
C SER A 111 21.93 9.30 -14.76
N SER A 112 22.77 8.30 -15.05
CA SER A 112 23.61 8.23 -16.25
C SER A 112 23.15 7.18 -17.26
N ARG A 113 22.13 6.38 -16.92
CA ARG A 113 21.45 5.42 -17.80
C ARG A 113 19.96 5.35 -17.42
N GLY A 114 19.11 5.10 -18.41
CA GLY A 114 17.71 4.71 -18.20
C GLY A 114 17.60 3.49 -17.29
N TRP A 115 16.51 3.45 -16.52
CA TRP A 115 16.22 2.46 -15.48
C TRP A 115 16.18 1.03 -16.00
#